data_AF-A0A8S9JBP8-F1
#
_entry.id   AF-A0A8S9JBP8-F1
#
_cell.length_a   1.000
_cell.length_b   1.000
_cell.length_c   1.000
_cell.angle_alpha   90.00
_cell.angle_beta   90.00
_cell.angle_gamma   90.00
#
_symmetry.space_group_name_H-M   'P 1'
#
loop_
_entity.id
_entity.type
_entity.pdbx_description
1 polymer ?
#
loop_
_entity_poly.entity_id
_entity_poly.type
_entity_poly.pdbx_seq_one_letter_code
_entity_poly.pdbx_strand_id
1 'polypeptide(L)' 'MSPGVRRLTVLGKFKPFGLIAEATDDGKPPDLDVADSYEYFLFDPHLTGQREDGDGNEANFSRQREHELFVRHNR' A
#
# COMPACT_ATOMS: atom_id res chain seq x y z
N MET A 1 -5.25 -16.53 -33.70
CA MET A 1 -5.50 -15.76 -32.46
C MET A 1 -6.35 -14.56 -32.85
N SER A 2 -7.52 -14.36 -32.22
CA SER A 2 -8.37 -13.21 -32.52
C SER A 2 -7.73 -11.92 -31.99
N PRO A 3 -7.82 -10.79 -32.70
CA PRO A 3 -7.40 -9.49 -32.17
C PRO A 3 -8.13 -9.19 -30.88
N GLY A 4 -7.41 -8.77 -29.83
CA GLY A 4 -8.00 -8.33 -28.57
C GLY A 4 -7.96 -9.32 -27.40
N VAL A 5 -7.50 -10.56 -27.60
CA VAL A 5 -7.31 -11.50 -26.48
C VAL A 5 -6.00 -11.20 -25.76
N ARG A 6 -6.09 -10.47 -24.63
CA ARG A 6 -4.95 -10.27 -23.71
C ARG A 6 -4.97 -11.41 -22.68
N ARG A 7 -3.84 -12.12 -22.56
CA ARG A 7 -3.67 -13.16 -21.54
C ARG A 7 -2.85 -12.58 -20.41
N LEU A 8 -3.47 -12.38 -19.25
CA LEU A 8 -2.80 -11.97 -18.03
C LEU A 8 -2.39 -13.21 -17.25
N THR A 9 -1.14 -13.26 -16.80
CA THR A 9 -0.65 -14.28 -15.87
C THR A 9 -0.52 -13.63 -14.51
N VAL A 10 -1.24 -14.14 -13.51
CA VAL A 10 -1.07 -13.70 -12.13
C VAL A 10 0.24 -14.26 -11.62
N LEU A 11 1.22 -13.38 -11.35
CA LEU A 11 2.54 -13.78 -10.84
C LEU A 11 2.56 -14.00 -9.32
N GLY A 12 1.63 -13.37 -8.60
CA GLY A 12 1.55 -13.47 -7.15
C GLY A 12 0.31 -12.78 -6.61
N LYS A 13 0.01 -13.06 -5.35
CA LYS A 13 -1.02 -12.35 -4.59
C LYS A 13 -0.38 -11.13 -3.93
N PHE A 14 -0.95 -9.96 -4.16
CA PHE A 14 -0.56 -8.75 -3.46
C PHE A 14 -1.07 -8.79 -2.00
N LYS A 15 -0.27 -8.29 -1.07
CA LYS A 15 -0.64 -8.03 0.33
C LYS A 15 -0.28 -6.59 0.66
N PRO A 16 -1.23 -5.77 1.15
CA PRO A 16 -0.94 -4.41 1.59
C PRO A 16 0.22 -4.34 2.58
N PHE A 17 1.06 -3.31 2.46
CA PHE A 17 2.17 -3.08 3.39
C PHE A 17 1.66 -2.83 4.81
N GLY A 18 0.54 -2.12 4.97
CA GLY A 18 -0.08 -1.86 6.27
C GLY A 18 -0.43 -3.13 7.05
N LEU A 19 -0.91 -4.19 6.39
CA LEU A 19 -1.14 -5.48 7.04
C LEU A 19 0.15 -6.14 7.54
N ILE A 20 1.23 -5.98 6.77
CA ILE A 20 2.54 -6.53 7.14
C ILE A 20 3.14 -5.74 8.31
N ALA A 21 2.98 -4.41 8.29
CA ALA A 21 3.42 -3.52 9.36
C ALA A 21 2.67 -3.80 10.66
N GLU A 22 1.33 -3.87 10.63
CA GLU A 22 0.52 -4.19 11.82
C GLU A 22 0.91 -5.52 12.47
N ALA A 23 1.16 -6.55 11.65
CA ALA A 23 1.61 -7.85 12.15
C ALA A 23 2.99 -7.80 12.82
N THR A 24 3.84 -6.84 12.44
CA THR A 24 5.20 -6.67 12.96
C THR A 24 5.23 -5.77 14.19
N ASP A 25 4.41 -4.72 14.23
CA ASP A 25 4.43 -3.69 15.28
C ASP A 25 3.62 -4.08 16.53
N ASP A 26 2.43 -4.69 16.38
CA ASP A 26 1.54 -4.93 17.53
C ASP A 26 1.78 -6.28 18.23
N GLY A 27 2.53 -7.21 17.64
CA GLY A 27 2.85 -8.55 18.20
C GLY A 27 1.64 -9.44 18.55
N LYS A 28 0.42 -8.91 18.48
CA LYS A 28 -0.85 -9.58 18.71
C LYS A 28 -1.47 -9.87 17.34
N PRO A 29 -1.89 -11.10 17.06
CA PRO A 29 -2.61 -11.39 15.83
C PRO A 29 -3.84 -10.49 15.77
N PRO A 30 -4.15 -9.92 14.58
CA PRO A 30 -5.39 -9.17 14.43
C PRO A 30 -6.55 -10.06 14.88
N ASP A 31 -7.43 -9.54 15.74
CA ASP A 31 -8.64 -10.27 16.14
C ASP A 31 -9.31 -10.78 14.86
N LEU A 32 -9.45 -12.11 14.74
CA LEU A 32 -9.89 -12.77 13.51
C LEU A 32 -11.26 -12.27 13.02
N ASP A 33 -12.08 -11.73 13.93
CA ASP A 33 -13.39 -11.13 13.62
C ASP A 33 -13.31 -9.64 13.20
N VAL A 34 -12.17 -8.98 13.41
CA VAL A 34 -11.88 -7.57 13.04
C VAL A 34 -10.89 -7.50 11.86
N ALA A 35 -10.40 -8.66 11.40
CA ALA A 35 -9.45 -8.83 10.31
C ALA A 35 -10.01 -8.46 8.92
N ASP A 36 -11.33 -8.34 8.78
CA ASP A 36 -11.99 -8.36 7.47
C ASP A 36 -12.35 -6.98 6.90
N SER A 37 -12.20 -5.88 7.65
CA SER A 37 -12.40 -4.52 7.11
C SER A 37 -11.15 -3.67 7.22
N TYR A 38 -10.43 -3.57 6.11
CA TYR A 38 -9.38 -2.60 5.88
C TYR A 38 -9.52 -2.05 4.46
N GLU A 39 -9.16 -0.80 4.28
CA GLU A 39 -9.08 -0.15 2.98
C GLU A 39 -7.62 0.17 2.68
N TYR A 40 -7.21 0.01 1.43
CA TYR A 40 -5.87 0.40 1.00
C TYR A 40 -5.94 1.10 -0.36
N PHE A 41 -5.12 2.12 -0.51
CA PHE A 41 -5.00 2.90 -1.73
C PHE A 41 -3.53 2.98 -2.12
N LEU A 42 -3.22 2.60 -3.36
CA LEU A 42 -1.91 2.77 -3.95
C LEU A 42 -1.93 4.05 -4.79
N PHE A 43 -0.95 4.92 -4.57
CA PHE A 43 -0.83 6.17 -5.30
C PHE A 43 0.60 6.40 -5.80
N ASP A 44 0.68 7.13 -6.91
CA ASP A 44 1.95 7.58 -7.44
C ASP A 44 2.47 8.73 -6.56
N PRO A 45 3.67 8.61 -5.97
CA PRO A 45 4.25 9.67 -5.14
C PRO A 45 4.37 11.01 -5.88
N HIS A 46 4.56 10.99 -7.19
CA HIS A 46 4.68 12.21 -7.98
C HIS A 46 3.35 12.99 -8.03
N LEU A 47 2.20 12.34 -7.83
CA LEU A 47 0.90 13.00 -7.74
C LEU A 47 0.65 13.66 -6.38
N THR A 48 1.28 13.15 -5.32
CA THR A 48 1.09 13.64 -3.93
C THR A 48 2.24 14.51 -3.41
N GLY A 49 3.34 14.60 -4.16
CA GLY A 49 4.58 15.28 -3.75
C GLY A 49 4.60 16.81 -3.91
N GLN A 50 3.59 17.43 -4.53
CA GLN A 50 3.46 18.90 -4.52
C GLN A 50 2.90 19.37 -3.17
N ARG A 51 3.75 19.44 -2.15
CA ARG A 51 3.57 20.42 -1.07
C ARG A 51 4.50 21.60 -1.39
N GLU A 52 3.94 22.81 -1.47
CA GLU A 52 4.68 24.04 -1.75
C GLU A 52 5.67 24.45 -0.64
N ASP A 53 5.66 23.77 0.51
CA ASP A 53 6.43 24.19 1.67
C ASP A 53 7.62 23.28 1.90
N GLY A 54 8.78 23.81 1.55
CA GLY A 54 10.07 23.22 1.83
C GLY A 54 10.29 23.03 3.32
N ASP A 55 10.46 21.78 3.73
CA ASP A 55 11.48 21.45 4.72
C ASP A 55 12.16 20.16 4.25
N GLY A 56 13.47 20.27 4.06
CA GLY A 56 14.34 19.32 3.37
C GLY A 56 14.60 18.04 4.16
N ASN A 57 13.55 17.42 4.69
CA ASN A 57 13.57 16.04 5.14
C ASN A 57 12.72 15.20 4.18
N GLU A 58 13.09 15.24 2.91
CA GLU A 58 12.73 14.17 1.97
C GLU A 58 13.36 12.90 2.54
N ALA A 59 12.62 12.19 3.40
CA ALA A 59 12.97 10.83 3.76
C ALA A 59 13.21 10.14 2.42
N ASN A 60 14.45 9.76 2.15
CA ASN A 60 14.87 9.17 0.89
C ASN A 60 14.09 7.86 0.69
N PHE A 61 12.86 7.94 0.20
CA PHE A 61 12.07 6.83 -0.29
C PHE A 61 12.60 6.49 -1.69
N SER A 62 13.92 6.31 -1.80
CA SER A 62 14.67 6.06 -3.05
C SER A 62 14.49 4.64 -3.56
N ARG A 63 13.39 3.98 -3.21
CA ARG A 63 12.91 2.79 -3.91
C ARG A 63 11.57 3.17 -4.49
N GLN A 64 11.34 2.82 -5.76
CA GLN A 64 10.02 2.73 -6.38
C GLN A 64 9.12 1.80 -5.56
N ARG A 65 8.70 2.24 -4.38
CA ARG A 65 7.63 1.63 -3.62
C ARG A 65 6.42 2.44 -3.98
N GLU A 66 5.39 1.76 -4.47
CA GLU A 66 4.06 2.35 -4.51
C GLU A 66 3.77 2.85 -3.09
N HIS A 67 3.46 4.14 -2.97
CA HIS A 67 3.11 4.70 -1.68
C HIS A 67 1.69 4.23 -1.38
N GLU A 68 1.52 3.63 -0.20
CA GLU A 68 0.27 3.05 0.23
C GLU A 68 -0.34 3.90 1.34
N LEU A 69 -1.63 4.23 1.20
CA LEU A 69 -2.46 4.67 2.31
C LEU A 69 -3.27 3.46 2.77
N PHE A 70 -2.98 2.98 3.97
CA PHE A 70 -3.67 1.87 4.60
C PHE A 70 -4.54 2.43 5.73
N VAL A 71 -5.83 2.09 5.71
CA VAL A 71 -6.79 2.56 6.72
C VAL A 71 -7.44 1.34 7.36
N ARG A 72 -7.34 1.25 8.68
CA ARG A 72 -8.01 0.22 9.46
C ARG A 72 -8.57 0.82 10.73
N HIS A 73 -9.89 0.94 10.77
CA HIS A 73 -10.61 1.62 11.86
C HIS A 73 -10.13 3.07 12.04
N ASN A 74 -9.52 3.38 13.19
CA ASN A 74 -9.01 4.71 13.56
C ASN A 74 -7.49 4.81 13.35
N ARG A 75 -6.92 3.99 12.46
CA ARG A 75 -5.50 3.98 12.12
C ARG A 75 -5.31 4.15 10.62
#